data_AF-A0A497EVS1-F1
#
_entry.id   AF-A0A497EVS1-F1
#
_cell.length_a   1.000
_cell.length_b   1.000
_cell.length_c   1.000
_cell.angle_alpha   90.00
_cell.angle_beta   90.00
_cell.angle_gamma   90.00
#
_symmetry.space_group_name_H-M   'P 1'
#
loop_
_entity.id
_entity.type
_entity.pdbx_description
1 polymer ?
#
loop_
_entity_poly.entity_id
_entity_poly.type
_entity_poly.pdbx_seq_one_letter_code
_entity_poly.pdbx_strand_id
1 'polypeptide(L)'
;MEVHHVNKLELFKIDWSSNIPLIGCIAFGVIDRGTNILQIRPISTCPLSCIFCSTDAGPKSKWRRTEYIVELDYLIHVVKDIVAFKGGRRIEAHIDTVGDPTTYPHLVDLVCKLSDIPGVEVISMQTHGVLLTERMIDELADAGLSRINLSIDALDESLAKYIAGVNFYDINHIVGIAEYISQSKIDLLIAPVWIPKINDDEIPKIIEFAKKIGAGKIWPPLGVQKYEVHKFGRKPPGVRPISWYKFYKTLRIWEKEFNVKLVLKPEDFNIVKLPMLPRPFKRFEKVKVTIVGPGWLKGEKLAIAKGRVITLVNADDLPIGTKVYARILRTKHNIYIARVE
;
A
#
# COMPACT_ATOMS: atom_id res chain seq x y z
N MET A 1 -22.37 13.00 15.46
CA MET A 1 -20.99 12.46 15.44
C MET A 1 -21.05 11.05 15.96
N GLU A 2 -21.27 10.07 15.09
CA GLU A 2 -21.30 8.66 15.48
C GLU A 2 -19.94 8.04 15.15
N VAL A 3 -19.22 7.65 16.20
CA VAL A 3 -17.94 6.96 16.11
C VAL A 3 -18.25 5.48 15.99
N HIS A 4 -18.19 4.93 14.77
CA HIS A 4 -18.23 3.49 14.59
C HIS A 4 -16.89 2.88 15.01
N HIS A 5 -16.88 2.21 16.16
CA HIS A 5 -15.72 1.49 16.69
C HIS A 5 -15.50 0.19 15.91
N VAL A 6 -14.72 0.24 14.82
CA VAL A 6 -14.10 -0.95 14.25
C VAL A 6 -12.64 -0.97 14.71
N ASN A 7 -12.38 -1.76 15.75
CA ASN A 7 -11.11 -1.84 16.49
C ASN A 7 -10.79 -0.61 17.37
N LYS A 8 -9.97 -0.80 18.41
CA LYS A 8 -9.60 0.21 19.43
C LYS A 8 -8.88 1.47 18.90
N LEU A 9 -8.80 1.68 17.59
CA LEU A 9 -8.09 2.78 16.93
C LEU A 9 -9.09 3.79 16.38
N GLU A 10 -8.76 5.07 16.49
CA GLU A 10 -9.57 6.16 15.95
C GLU A 10 -9.47 6.19 14.42
N LEU A 11 -10.61 6.26 13.71
CA LEU A 11 -10.64 6.48 12.27
C LEU A 11 -10.80 7.97 11.99
N PHE A 12 -9.70 8.62 11.62
CA PHE A 12 -9.61 10.05 11.33
C PHE A 12 -9.95 10.33 9.87
N LYS A 13 -11.03 11.09 9.64
CA LYS A 13 -11.49 11.46 8.31
C LYS A 13 -10.72 12.67 7.77
N ILE A 14 -10.27 12.56 6.52
CA ILE A 14 -9.63 13.64 5.77
C ILE A 14 -10.52 13.97 4.58
N ASP A 15 -11.17 15.13 4.66
CA ASP A 15 -12.08 15.66 3.64
C ASP A 15 -11.71 17.09 3.27
N TRP A 16 -12.45 17.68 2.33
CA TRP A 16 -12.28 19.07 1.92
C TRP A 16 -12.27 20.05 3.09
N SER A 17 -13.11 19.82 4.11
CA SER A 17 -13.23 20.71 5.27
C SER A 17 -12.00 20.68 6.19
N SER A 18 -11.27 19.57 6.19
CA SER A 18 -10.07 19.39 7.01
C SER A 18 -8.91 20.31 6.62
N ASN A 19 -8.88 20.79 5.36
CA ASN A 19 -7.74 21.52 4.78
C ASN A 19 -6.39 20.79 4.91
N ILE A 20 -6.39 19.48 5.13
CA ILE A 20 -5.18 18.66 5.23
C ILE A 20 -4.74 18.27 3.82
N PRO A 21 -3.52 18.61 3.38
CA PRO A 21 -3.03 18.20 2.06
C PRO A 21 -2.94 16.67 1.94
N LEU A 22 -3.13 16.13 0.75
CA LEU A 22 -2.99 14.69 0.49
C LEU A 22 -1.57 14.29 0.07
N ILE A 23 -0.58 15.16 0.26
CA ILE A 23 0.83 14.91 -0.07
C ILE A 23 1.65 15.24 1.18
N GLY A 24 2.55 14.34 1.59
CA GLY A 24 3.37 14.58 2.79
C GLY A 24 3.48 13.41 3.76
N CYS A 25 2.46 12.55 3.74
CA CYS A 25 2.30 11.43 4.66
C CYS A 25 2.50 10.09 3.96
N ILE A 26 3.03 9.10 4.66
CA ILE A 26 3.10 7.73 4.16
C ILE A 26 1.76 6.99 4.30
N ALA A 27 0.91 7.35 5.26
CA ALA A 27 -0.24 6.53 5.65
C ALA A 27 -1.49 6.74 4.77
N PHE A 28 -1.62 7.89 4.10
CA PHE A 28 -2.79 8.27 3.30
C PHE A 28 -2.41 9.21 2.16
N GLY A 29 -3.35 9.44 1.24
CA GLY A 29 -3.23 10.43 0.18
C GLY A 29 -2.48 9.89 -1.04
N VAL A 30 -1.65 10.72 -1.68
CA VAL A 30 -0.93 10.39 -2.91
C VAL A 30 0.57 10.48 -2.69
N ILE A 31 1.29 9.43 -3.08
CA ILE A 31 2.76 9.40 -3.03
C ILE A 31 3.32 9.35 -4.45
N ASP A 32 4.10 10.37 -4.78
CA ASP A 32 4.86 10.47 -6.03
C ASP A 32 6.35 10.23 -5.78
N ARG A 33 6.90 9.22 -6.46
CA ARG A 33 8.31 8.82 -6.37
C ARG A 33 9.13 9.22 -7.60
N GLY A 34 8.60 10.05 -8.49
CA GLY A 34 9.29 10.47 -9.71
C GLY A 34 9.24 9.45 -10.85
N THR A 35 8.22 8.61 -10.84
CA THR A 35 7.88 7.72 -11.96
C THR A 35 6.46 8.03 -12.45
N ASN A 36 5.98 7.29 -13.44
CA ASN A 36 4.59 7.33 -13.87
C ASN A 36 3.62 6.60 -12.94
N ILE A 37 4.10 5.96 -11.87
CA ILE A 37 3.23 5.36 -10.84
C ILE A 37 2.91 6.41 -9.78
N LEU A 38 1.61 6.61 -9.55
CA LEU A 38 1.09 7.31 -8.38
C LEU A 38 0.53 6.28 -7.40
N GLN A 39 1.06 6.26 -6.18
CA GLN A 39 0.50 5.47 -5.09
C GLN A 39 -0.69 6.22 -4.50
N ILE A 40 -1.87 5.60 -4.51
CA ILE A 40 -3.14 6.18 -4.07
C ILE A 40 -3.58 5.42 -2.82
N ARG A 41 -3.60 6.11 -1.68
CA ARG A 41 -3.86 5.54 -0.35
C ARG A 41 -5.16 6.11 0.24
N PRO A 42 -6.32 5.54 -0.10
CA PRO A 42 -7.63 6.08 0.30
C PRO A 42 -7.98 5.77 1.76
N ILE A 43 -7.44 4.68 2.30
CA ILE A 43 -7.72 4.20 3.66
C ILE A 43 -6.47 3.55 4.23
N SER A 44 -6.32 3.50 5.55
CA SER A 44 -5.18 2.81 6.18
C SER A 44 -5.53 1.54 6.97
N THR A 45 -6.81 1.22 7.16
CA THR A 45 -7.27 0.07 7.95
C THR A 45 -6.90 -1.26 7.27
N CYS A 46 -6.86 -2.34 8.05
CA CYS A 46 -6.57 -3.69 7.54
C CYS A 46 -7.30 -4.72 8.41
N PRO A 47 -7.92 -5.76 7.81
CA PRO A 47 -8.56 -6.83 8.58
C PRO A 47 -7.53 -7.82 9.13
N LEU A 48 -6.35 -7.92 8.51
CA LEU A 48 -5.34 -8.92 8.84
C LEU A 48 -4.36 -8.45 9.88
N SER A 49 -3.60 -9.39 10.43
CA SER A 49 -2.47 -9.10 11.29
C SER A 49 -1.29 -9.97 10.88
N CYS A 50 -0.79 -9.77 9.66
CA CYS A 50 0.29 -10.61 9.10
C CYS A 50 1.59 -10.49 9.90
N ILE A 51 2.18 -11.60 10.35
CA ILE A 51 3.27 -11.63 11.34
C ILE A 51 4.55 -10.88 10.92
N PHE A 52 4.69 -10.60 9.62
CA PHE A 52 5.80 -9.88 9.00
C PHE A 52 5.48 -8.43 8.59
N CYS A 53 4.25 -7.96 8.86
CA CYS A 53 3.73 -6.71 8.32
C CYS A 53 4.66 -5.51 8.62
N SER A 54 5.15 -4.87 7.56
CA SER A 54 6.09 -3.74 7.62
C SER A 54 5.50 -2.49 8.29
N THR A 55 4.18 -2.38 8.29
CA THR A 55 3.39 -1.24 8.77
C THR A 55 2.61 -1.53 10.05
N ASP A 56 2.80 -2.71 10.65
CA ASP A 56 2.09 -3.16 11.86
C ASP A 56 0.57 -2.97 11.78
N ALA A 57 0.00 -3.25 10.61
CA ALA A 57 -1.41 -3.06 10.34
C ALA A 57 -2.32 -4.05 11.09
N GLY A 58 -3.56 -3.59 11.29
CA GLY A 58 -4.70 -4.38 11.72
C GLY A 58 -4.87 -4.54 13.23
N PRO A 59 -5.78 -5.43 13.66
CA PRO A 59 -6.29 -5.45 15.03
C PRO A 59 -5.23 -5.76 16.10
N LYS A 60 -4.14 -6.46 15.74
CA LYS A 60 -3.04 -6.77 16.66
C LYS A 60 -1.92 -5.72 16.66
N SER A 61 -2.16 -4.53 16.09
CA SER A 61 -1.18 -3.45 16.08
C SER A 61 -0.73 -3.05 17.48
N LYS A 62 0.58 -2.83 17.65
CA LYS A 62 1.17 -2.33 18.90
C LYS A 62 1.57 -0.87 18.79
N TRP A 63 1.87 -0.39 17.59
CA TRP A 63 2.43 0.94 17.33
C TRP A 63 1.43 1.93 16.75
N ARG A 64 0.46 1.48 15.97
CA ARG A 64 -0.52 2.38 15.34
C ARG A 64 -1.44 2.96 16.41
N ARG A 65 -1.78 4.24 16.22
CA ARG A 65 -2.69 4.99 17.09
C ARG A 65 -3.97 5.38 16.34
N THR A 66 -3.80 5.77 15.08
CA THR A 66 -4.86 6.37 14.28
C THR A 66 -4.89 5.69 12.92
N GLU A 67 -6.09 5.46 12.43
CA GLU A 67 -6.38 5.07 11.07
C GLU A 67 -6.93 6.27 10.29
N TYR A 68 -6.75 6.29 8.99
CA TYR A 68 -7.18 7.38 8.12
C TYR A 68 -8.13 6.87 7.06
N ILE A 69 -9.10 7.71 6.71
CA ILE A 69 -9.94 7.56 5.53
C ILE A 69 -10.01 8.91 4.80
N VAL A 70 -9.76 8.88 3.50
CA VAL A 70 -9.79 10.06 2.64
C VAL A 70 -11.11 10.07 1.87
N GLU A 71 -11.76 11.23 1.85
CA GLU A 71 -12.94 11.46 1.03
C GLU A 71 -12.62 11.26 -0.46
N LEU A 72 -13.48 10.51 -1.15
CA LEU A 72 -13.30 10.13 -2.54
C LEU A 72 -13.09 11.34 -3.46
N ASP A 73 -13.98 12.33 -3.43
CA ASP A 73 -13.92 13.47 -4.35
C ASP A 73 -12.69 14.35 -4.10
N TYR A 74 -12.27 14.47 -2.84
CA TYR A 74 -11.04 15.18 -2.50
C TYR A 74 -9.80 14.45 -3.02
N LEU A 75 -9.76 13.12 -2.87
CA LEU A 75 -8.68 12.30 -3.40
C LEU A 75 -8.58 12.39 -4.92
N ILE A 76 -9.71 12.27 -5.63
CA ILE A 76 -9.77 12.36 -7.08
C ILE A 76 -9.31 13.72 -7.58
N HIS A 77 -9.71 14.82 -6.91
CA HIS A 77 -9.25 16.15 -7.25
C HIS A 77 -7.72 16.26 -7.19
N VAL A 78 -7.10 15.82 -6.09
CA VAL A 78 -5.64 15.87 -5.95
C VAL A 78 -4.93 14.95 -6.96
N VAL A 79 -5.49 13.77 -7.25
CA VAL A 79 -4.93 12.89 -8.29
C VAL A 79 -4.95 13.57 -9.66
N LYS A 80 -6.05 14.22 -10.04
CA LYS A 80 -6.16 14.97 -11.31
C LYS A 80 -5.08 16.05 -11.43
N ASP A 81 -4.86 16.83 -10.39
CA ASP A 81 -3.81 17.86 -10.37
C ASP A 81 -2.41 17.27 -10.58
N ILE A 82 -2.12 16.14 -9.94
CA ILE A 82 -0.82 15.47 -10.05
C ILE A 82 -0.65 14.85 -11.45
N VAL A 83 -1.71 14.23 -12.00
CA VAL A 83 -1.70 13.67 -13.37
C VAL A 83 -1.41 14.78 -14.39
N ALA A 84 -2.08 15.94 -14.26
CA ALA A 84 -1.84 17.10 -15.11
C ALA A 84 -0.39 17.60 -14.99
N PHE A 85 0.13 17.76 -13.76
CA PHE A 85 1.54 18.14 -13.51
C PHE A 85 2.53 17.17 -14.17
N LYS A 86 2.22 15.87 -14.21
CA LYS A 86 3.08 14.83 -14.79
C LYS A 86 2.93 14.69 -16.31
N GLY A 87 2.12 15.54 -16.94
CA GLY A 87 1.95 15.63 -18.39
C GLY A 87 0.79 14.80 -18.95
N GLY A 88 -0.11 14.30 -18.10
CA GLY A 88 -1.40 13.74 -18.53
C GLY A 88 -1.32 12.50 -19.42
N ARG A 89 -0.31 11.64 -19.25
CA ARG A 89 -0.16 10.41 -20.04
C ARG A 89 0.64 9.33 -19.30
N ARG A 90 0.36 8.07 -19.63
CA ARG A 90 1.04 6.87 -19.13
C ARG A 90 1.01 6.70 -17.61
N ILE A 91 0.05 7.32 -16.92
CA ILE A 91 -0.02 7.22 -15.46
C ILE A 91 -0.59 5.87 -15.06
N GLU A 92 0.10 5.21 -14.14
CA GLU A 92 -0.46 4.10 -13.38
C GLU A 92 -0.94 4.63 -12.03
N ALA A 93 -2.24 4.52 -11.79
CA ALA A 93 -2.90 4.76 -10.52
C ALA A 93 -2.83 3.47 -9.68
N HIS A 94 -1.82 3.36 -8.83
CA HIS A 94 -1.60 2.20 -7.99
C HIS A 94 -2.26 2.39 -6.61
N ILE A 95 -3.42 1.75 -6.42
CA ILE A 95 -4.15 1.74 -5.15
C ILE A 95 -3.44 0.79 -4.19
N ASP A 96 -2.57 1.36 -3.35
CA ASP A 96 -1.90 0.67 -2.25
C ASP A 96 -2.30 1.30 -0.92
N THR A 97 -1.77 0.79 0.19
CA THR A 97 -1.93 1.43 1.49
C THR A 97 -0.91 0.87 2.49
N VAL A 98 -0.89 1.44 3.69
CA VAL A 98 -0.31 0.81 4.89
C VAL A 98 -1.24 -0.23 5.52
N GLY A 99 -2.43 -0.47 4.96
CA GLY A 99 -3.41 -1.48 5.37
C GLY A 99 -3.84 -2.38 4.21
N ASP A 100 -5.15 -2.53 3.97
CA ASP A 100 -5.70 -3.21 2.78
C ASP A 100 -6.76 -2.33 2.08
N PRO A 101 -6.63 -2.04 0.76
CA PRO A 101 -7.58 -1.19 0.03
C PRO A 101 -9.02 -1.69 0.04
N THR A 102 -9.24 -3.00 0.16
CA THR A 102 -10.60 -3.60 0.18
C THR A 102 -11.43 -3.18 1.39
N THR A 103 -10.82 -2.54 2.38
CA THR A 103 -11.52 -1.92 3.51
C THR A 103 -12.10 -0.55 3.18
N TYR A 104 -11.75 0.05 2.02
CA TYR A 104 -12.27 1.35 1.62
C TYR A 104 -13.70 1.20 1.08
N PRO A 105 -14.71 1.85 1.67
CA PRO A 105 -16.12 1.66 1.31
C PRO A 105 -16.46 2.12 -0.12
N HIS A 106 -15.64 2.99 -0.71
CA HIS A 106 -15.84 3.53 -2.06
C HIS A 106 -14.81 2.99 -3.06
N LEU A 107 -14.34 1.75 -2.89
CA LEU A 107 -13.27 1.20 -3.75
C LEU A 107 -13.66 1.13 -5.22
N VAL A 108 -14.87 0.65 -5.54
CA VAL A 108 -15.36 0.57 -6.92
C VAL A 108 -15.51 1.98 -7.52
N ASP A 109 -16.12 2.91 -6.78
CA ASP A 109 -16.25 4.31 -7.22
C ASP A 109 -14.89 4.98 -7.43
N LEU A 110 -13.90 4.66 -6.58
CA LEU A 110 -12.52 5.13 -6.73
C LEU A 110 -11.92 4.65 -8.03
N VAL A 111 -12.03 3.36 -8.35
CA VAL A 111 -11.53 2.81 -9.62
C VAL A 111 -12.21 3.49 -10.81
N CYS A 112 -13.54 3.62 -10.78
CA CYS A 112 -14.31 4.28 -11.84
C CYS A 112 -13.89 5.75 -12.03
N LYS A 113 -13.80 6.53 -10.95
CA LYS A 113 -13.38 7.93 -11.06
C LYS A 113 -11.91 8.10 -11.46
N LEU A 114 -11.06 7.11 -11.18
CA LEU A 114 -9.67 7.10 -11.65
C LEU A 114 -9.58 6.76 -13.14
N SER A 115 -10.40 5.84 -13.65
CA SER A 115 -10.44 5.49 -15.08
C SER A 115 -10.95 6.65 -15.93
N ASP A 116 -11.81 7.50 -15.38
CA ASP A 116 -12.26 8.74 -16.02
C ASP A 116 -11.21 9.85 -16.10
N ILE A 117 -10.04 9.72 -15.46
CA ILE A 117 -9.00 10.77 -15.49
C ILE A 117 -8.18 10.65 -16.78
N PRO A 118 -8.19 11.66 -17.68
CA PRO A 118 -7.36 11.63 -18.87
C PRO A 118 -5.88 11.48 -18.52
N GLY A 119 -5.24 10.46 -19.11
CA GLY A 119 -3.83 10.14 -18.89
C GLY A 119 -3.55 9.06 -17.86
N VAL A 120 -4.55 8.61 -17.09
CA VAL A 120 -4.49 7.36 -16.32
C VAL A 120 -4.76 6.22 -17.30
N GLU A 121 -3.74 5.38 -17.52
CA GLU A 121 -3.78 4.29 -18.50
C GLU A 121 -3.86 2.91 -17.81
N VAL A 122 -3.40 2.83 -16.56
CA VAL A 122 -3.40 1.60 -15.76
C VAL A 122 -3.92 1.92 -14.37
N ILE A 123 -4.86 1.13 -13.88
CA ILE A 123 -5.28 1.16 -12.48
C ILE A 123 -4.94 -0.20 -11.90
N SER A 124 -4.15 -0.22 -10.85
CA SER A 124 -3.76 -1.47 -10.20
C SER A 124 -3.96 -1.37 -8.70
N MET A 125 -4.18 -2.50 -8.03
CA MET A 125 -4.34 -2.51 -6.58
C MET A 125 -3.59 -3.67 -5.91
N GLN A 126 -3.27 -3.52 -4.63
CA GLN A 126 -2.65 -4.56 -3.80
C GLN A 126 -3.59 -5.00 -2.70
N THR A 127 -3.79 -6.31 -2.52
CA THR A 127 -4.65 -6.84 -1.44
C THR A 127 -4.25 -8.28 -1.07
N HIS A 128 -4.64 -8.74 0.13
CA HIS A 128 -4.61 -10.17 0.47
C HIS A 128 -5.91 -10.89 0.04
N GLY A 129 -6.87 -10.18 -0.54
CA GLY A 129 -8.09 -10.76 -1.13
C GLY A 129 -9.18 -11.18 -0.14
N VAL A 130 -8.96 -11.03 1.17
CA VAL A 130 -9.85 -11.57 2.21
C VAL A 130 -11.26 -10.98 2.20
N LEU A 131 -11.43 -9.76 1.67
CA LEU A 131 -12.73 -9.12 1.50
C LEU A 131 -13.22 -9.14 0.05
N LEU A 132 -12.44 -9.72 -0.88
CA LEU A 132 -12.87 -9.84 -2.27
C LEU A 132 -13.95 -10.92 -2.39
N THR A 133 -14.88 -10.66 -3.28
CA THR A 133 -15.92 -11.58 -3.75
C THR A 133 -15.94 -11.54 -5.27
N GLU A 134 -16.45 -12.59 -5.92
CA GLU A 134 -16.61 -12.62 -7.38
C GLU A 134 -17.36 -11.39 -7.90
N ARG A 135 -18.47 -11.03 -7.24
CA ARG A 135 -19.23 -9.82 -7.55
C ARG A 135 -18.39 -8.54 -7.48
N MET A 136 -17.57 -8.38 -6.43
CA MET A 136 -16.71 -7.20 -6.31
C MET A 136 -15.66 -7.18 -7.43
N ILE A 137 -15.16 -8.34 -7.85
CA ILE A 137 -14.20 -8.45 -8.96
C ILE A 137 -14.86 -8.02 -10.27
N ASP A 138 -16.10 -8.43 -10.54
CA ASP A 138 -16.88 -7.97 -11.69
C ASP A 138 -17.09 -6.46 -11.67
N GLU A 139 -17.53 -5.91 -10.53
CA GLU A 139 -17.73 -4.47 -10.35
C GLU A 139 -16.41 -3.68 -10.56
N LEU A 140 -15.28 -4.19 -10.06
CA LEU A 140 -13.96 -3.59 -10.28
C LEU A 140 -13.50 -3.69 -11.74
N ALA A 141 -13.76 -4.81 -12.41
CA ALA A 141 -13.42 -5.02 -13.80
C ALA A 141 -14.19 -4.05 -14.70
N ASP A 142 -15.49 -3.89 -14.46
CA ASP A 142 -16.35 -2.96 -15.19
C ASP A 142 -16.02 -1.49 -14.89
N ALA A 143 -15.56 -1.18 -13.68
CA ALA A 143 -15.04 0.15 -13.33
C ALA A 143 -13.70 0.49 -14.01
N GLY A 144 -13.00 -0.49 -14.59
CA GLY A 144 -11.75 -0.30 -15.32
C GLY A 144 -10.48 -0.68 -14.55
N LEU A 145 -10.58 -1.50 -13.49
CA LEU A 145 -9.39 -2.02 -12.81
C LEU A 145 -8.58 -2.88 -13.78
N SER A 146 -7.29 -2.56 -13.94
CA SER A 146 -6.43 -3.25 -14.91
C SER A 146 -5.71 -4.45 -14.30
N ARG A 147 -5.25 -4.34 -13.04
CA ARG A 147 -4.46 -5.39 -12.39
C ARG A 147 -4.70 -5.50 -10.88
N ILE A 148 -4.81 -6.73 -10.38
CA ILE A 148 -4.72 -7.03 -8.95
C ILE A 148 -3.37 -7.71 -8.66
N ASN A 149 -2.64 -7.13 -7.71
CA ASN A 149 -1.49 -7.75 -7.06
C ASN A 149 -1.99 -8.47 -5.80
N LEU A 150 -2.23 -9.78 -5.89
CA LEU A 150 -2.81 -10.59 -4.83
C LEU A 150 -1.72 -11.25 -3.97
N SER A 151 -1.66 -10.92 -2.68
CA SER A 151 -0.73 -11.55 -1.74
C SER A 151 -1.24 -12.92 -1.31
N ILE A 152 -0.51 -13.98 -1.67
CA ILE A 152 -0.71 -15.35 -1.19
C ILE A 152 0.63 -15.83 -0.65
N ASP A 153 0.78 -15.93 0.68
CA ASP A 153 2.08 -16.24 1.30
C ASP A 153 2.27 -17.74 1.62
N ALA A 154 1.18 -18.52 1.63
CA ALA A 154 1.17 -19.98 1.79
C ALA A 154 -0.13 -20.53 1.21
N LEU A 155 -0.07 -21.74 0.67
CA LEU A 155 -1.20 -22.56 0.25
C LEU A 155 -1.62 -23.56 1.34
N ASP A 156 -0.70 -23.93 2.25
CA ASP A 156 -1.07 -24.66 3.47
C ASP A 156 -1.97 -23.81 4.38
N GLU A 157 -3.13 -24.35 4.75
CA GLU A 157 -4.14 -23.61 5.51
C GLU A 157 -3.64 -23.15 6.89
N SER A 158 -2.96 -24.04 7.61
CA SER A 158 -2.47 -23.75 8.96
C SER A 158 -1.40 -22.67 8.95
N LEU A 159 -0.48 -22.77 8.00
CA LEU A 159 0.60 -21.81 7.79
C LEU A 159 0.07 -20.48 7.26
N ALA A 160 -0.92 -20.50 6.36
CA ALA A 160 -1.54 -19.28 5.84
C ALA A 160 -2.25 -18.49 6.96
N LYS A 161 -3.04 -19.15 7.81
CA LYS A 161 -3.64 -18.54 9.00
C LYS A 161 -2.59 -17.99 9.97
N TYR A 162 -1.52 -18.75 10.20
CA TYR A 162 -0.40 -18.32 11.04
C TYR A 162 0.27 -17.06 10.47
N ILE A 163 0.59 -17.06 9.17
CA ILE A 163 1.25 -15.95 8.48
C ILE A 163 0.35 -14.71 8.47
N ALA A 164 -0.93 -14.84 8.13
CA ALA A 164 -1.93 -13.76 8.14
C ALA A 164 -2.25 -13.27 9.57
N GLY A 165 -1.93 -14.07 10.58
CA GLY A 165 -2.04 -13.77 11.99
C GLY A 165 -3.47 -13.58 12.49
N VAL A 166 -4.46 -14.14 11.79
CA VAL A 166 -5.88 -14.17 12.15
C VAL A 166 -6.47 -15.54 11.84
N ASN A 167 -7.45 -15.99 12.63
CA ASN A 167 -8.00 -17.35 12.50
C ASN A 167 -9.03 -17.49 11.36
N PHE A 168 -9.64 -16.38 10.93
CA PHE A 168 -10.65 -16.37 9.87
C PHE A 168 -10.05 -16.31 8.46
N TYR A 169 -8.72 -16.22 8.32
CA TYR A 169 -8.08 -16.25 7.01
C TYR A 169 -8.35 -17.61 6.36
N ASP A 170 -9.00 -17.62 5.20
CA ASP A 170 -9.34 -18.83 4.46
C ASP A 170 -8.59 -18.85 3.13
N ILE A 171 -7.57 -19.70 3.05
CA ILE A 171 -6.76 -19.82 1.83
C ILE A 171 -7.55 -20.40 0.65
N ASN A 172 -8.55 -21.25 0.88
CA ASN A 172 -9.34 -21.84 -0.20
C ASN A 172 -10.21 -20.78 -0.88
N HIS A 173 -10.79 -19.86 -0.08
CA HIS A 173 -11.46 -18.68 -0.62
C HIS A 173 -10.51 -17.84 -1.49
N ILE A 174 -9.30 -17.56 -1.01
CA ILE A 174 -8.32 -16.75 -1.76
C ILE A 174 -7.87 -17.45 -3.05
N VAL A 175 -7.69 -18.77 -3.02
CA VAL A 175 -7.38 -19.57 -4.22
C VAL A 175 -8.52 -19.48 -5.24
N GLY A 176 -9.77 -19.64 -4.82
CA GLY A 176 -10.94 -19.48 -5.69
C GLY A 176 -11.04 -18.07 -6.29
N ILE A 177 -10.78 -17.04 -5.48
CA ILE A 177 -10.70 -15.65 -5.95
C ILE A 177 -9.57 -15.46 -6.97
N ALA A 178 -8.39 -16.06 -6.76
CA ALA A 178 -7.28 -15.98 -7.71
C ALA A 178 -7.65 -16.63 -9.06
N GLU A 179 -8.28 -17.82 -9.03
CA GLU A 179 -8.79 -18.50 -10.23
C GLU A 179 -9.86 -17.66 -10.95
N TYR A 180 -10.75 -17.02 -10.20
CA TYR A 180 -11.77 -16.14 -10.77
C TYR A 180 -11.16 -14.91 -11.44
N ILE A 181 -10.22 -14.21 -10.78
CA ILE A 181 -9.53 -13.05 -11.35
C ILE A 181 -8.79 -13.46 -12.63
N SER A 182 -8.10 -14.62 -12.64
CA SER A 182 -7.36 -15.07 -13.82
C SER A 182 -8.26 -15.37 -15.02
N GLN A 183 -9.56 -15.57 -14.83
CA GLN A 183 -10.55 -15.72 -15.91
C GLN A 183 -11.25 -14.40 -16.28
N SER A 184 -11.19 -13.39 -15.42
CA SER A 184 -11.81 -12.07 -15.61
C SER A 184 -11.02 -11.16 -16.58
N LYS A 185 -11.52 -9.93 -16.83
CA LYS A 185 -10.79 -8.90 -17.60
C LYS A 185 -9.60 -8.31 -16.84
N ILE A 186 -9.58 -8.43 -15.51
CA ILE A 186 -8.50 -7.94 -14.66
C ILE A 186 -7.30 -8.88 -14.79
N ASP A 187 -6.10 -8.32 -14.91
CA ASP A 187 -4.88 -9.13 -14.86
C ASP A 187 -4.48 -9.46 -13.42
N LEU A 188 -3.87 -10.64 -13.22
CA LEU A 188 -3.50 -11.15 -11.91
C LEU A 188 -1.97 -11.27 -11.79
N LEU A 189 -1.42 -10.64 -10.77
CA LEU A 189 -0.07 -10.88 -10.29
C LEU A 189 -0.13 -11.45 -8.87
N ILE A 190 0.41 -12.65 -8.66
CA ILE A 190 0.52 -13.25 -7.31
C ILE A 190 1.81 -12.77 -6.66
N ALA A 191 1.71 -12.15 -5.49
CA ALA A 191 2.78 -11.38 -4.86
C ALA A 191 3.18 -11.91 -3.46
N PRO A 192 3.66 -13.17 -3.34
CA PRO A 192 4.04 -13.73 -2.04
C PRO A 192 5.18 -12.95 -1.41
N VAL A 193 5.16 -12.77 -0.09
CA VAL A 193 6.34 -12.40 0.69
C VAL A 193 7.09 -13.66 1.08
N TRP A 194 8.33 -13.77 0.64
CA TRP A 194 9.22 -14.84 1.05
C TRP A 194 9.80 -14.54 2.43
N ILE A 195 9.32 -15.28 3.43
CA ILE A 195 9.69 -15.22 4.84
C ILE A 195 10.62 -16.40 5.14
N PRO A 196 11.94 -16.17 5.22
CA PRO A 196 12.91 -17.26 5.35
C PRO A 196 12.62 -18.15 6.56
N LYS A 197 12.71 -19.47 6.38
CA LYS A 197 12.42 -20.53 7.36
C LYS A 197 10.95 -20.73 7.72
N ILE A 198 10.05 -19.91 7.20
CA ILE A 198 8.61 -20.04 7.49
C ILE A 198 7.88 -20.60 6.28
N ASN A 199 8.08 -20.01 5.10
CA ASN A 199 7.35 -20.40 3.89
C ASN A 199 8.30 -20.70 2.70
N ASP A 200 9.53 -21.12 2.98
CA ASP A 200 10.51 -21.45 1.94
C ASP A 200 9.95 -22.47 0.92
N ASP A 201 9.25 -23.49 1.42
CA ASP A 201 8.68 -24.57 0.61
C ASP A 201 7.33 -24.21 -0.04
N GLU A 202 6.73 -23.09 0.35
CA GLU A 202 5.47 -22.61 -0.25
C GLU A 202 5.71 -21.81 -1.52
N ILE A 203 6.84 -21.09 -1.63
CA ILE A 203 7.11 -20.25 -2.80
C ILE A 203 7.10 -21.07 -4.11
N PRO A 204 7.77 -22.23 -4.22
CA PRO A 204 7.65 -23.10 -5.40
C PRO A 204 6.21 -23.53 -5.71
N LYS A 205 5.43 -23.92 -4.69
CA LYS A 205 4.02 -24.33 -4.87
C LYS A 205 3.14 -23.18 -5.37
N ILE A 206 3.38 -21.97 -4.88
CA ILE A 206 2.69 -20.74 -5.32
C ILE A 206 3.07 -20.41 -6.77
N ILE A 207 4.32 -20.63 -7.17
CA ILE A 207 4.76 -20.47 -8.57
C ILE A 207 4.01 -21.45 -9.48
N GLU A 208 3.94 -22.72 -9.11
CA GLU A 208 3.18 -23.73 -9.85
C GLU A 208 1.68 -23.38 -9.92
N PHE A 209 1.10 -22.95 -8.81
CA PHE A 209 -0.28 -22.50 -8.74
C PHE A 209 -0.56 -21.33 -9.69
N ALA A 210 0.25 -20.27 -9.64
CA ALA A 210 0.11 -19.11 -10.52
C ALA A 210 0.13 -19.50 -12.01
N LYS A 211 1.02 -20.42 -12.38
CA LYS A 211 1.09 -20.96 -13.74
C LYS A 211 -0.15 -21.78 -14.10
N LYS A 212 -0.58 -22.67 -13.20
CA LYS A 212 -1.75 -23.55 -13.41
C LYS A 212 -3.00 -22.75 -13.73
N ILE A 213 -3.23 -21.65 -13.02
CA ILE A 213 -4.43 -20.82 -13.18
C ILE A 213 -4.32 -19.80 -14.32
N GLY A 214 -3.15 -19.69 -14.97
CA GLY A 214 -2.92 -18.72 -16.04
C GLY A 214 -2.86 -17.27 -15.55
N ALA A 215 -2.28 -17.01 -14.36
CA ALA A 215 -1.99 -15.65 -13.92
C ALA A 215 -1.05 -14.93 -14.92
N GLY A 216 -1.09 -13.60 -14.96
CA GLY A 216 -0.22 -12.78 -15.80
C GLY A 216 -0.49 -12.86 -17.30
N LYS A 217 -1.55 -12.18 -17.75
CA LYS A 217 -1.95 -12.05 -19.17
C LYS A 217 -1.18 -10.94 -19.89
N ILE A 218 -0.99 -9.81 -19.21
CA ILE A 218 -0.35 -8.60 -19.74
C ILE A 218 0.94 -8.33 -18.97
N TRP A 219 0.86 -8.40 -17.64
CA TRP A 219 1.99 -8.25 -16.72
C TRP A 219 2.51 -9.62 -16.25
N PRO A 220 3.70 -9.66 -15.63
CA PRO A 220 4.22 -10.91 -15.09
C PRO A 220 3.28 -11.56 -14.07
N PRO A 221 3.16 -12.90 -14.06
CA PRO A 221 2.25 -13.63 -13.19
C PRO A 221 2.61 -13.56 -11.70
N LEU A 222 3.87 -13.29 -11.40
CA LEU A 222 4.45 -13.46 -10.07
C LEU A 222 5.36 -12.29 -9.74
N GLY A 223 5.25 -11.80 -8.50
CA GLY A 223 6.15 -10.81 -7.92
C GLY A 223 6.55 -11.22 -6.51
N VAL A 224 7.49 -12.17 -6.40
CA VAL A 224 7.99 -12.59 -5.08
C VAL A 224 8.66 -11.40 -4.40
N GLN A 225 8.23 -11.12 -3.18
CA GLN A 225 8.72 -10.02 -2.37
C GLN A 225 9.69 -10.54 -1.32
N LYS A 226 10.79 -9.81 -1.14
CA LYS A 226 11.77 -10.14 -0.11
C LYS A 226 11.28 -9.64 1.25
N TYR A 227 11.23 -10.49 2.27
CA TYR A 227 11.03 -10.03 3.64
C TYR A 227 12.12 -9.02 4.07
N GLU A 228 11.68 -7.92 4.65
CA GLU A 228 12.50 -6.83 5.19
C GLU A 228 12.05 -6.48 6.61
N VAL A 229 13.00 -6.10 7.46
CA VAL A 229 12.69 -5.70 8.84
C VAL A 229 12.46 -4.20 8.91
N HIS A 230 11.31 -3.80 9.44
CA HIS A 230 10.96 -2.41 9.67
C HIS A 230 10.97 -2.07 11.17
N LYS A 231 11.37 -0.84 11.51
CA LYS A 231 11.50 -0.38 12.91
C LYS A 231 10.24 -0.66 13.72
N PHE A 232 9.09 -0.23 13.19
CA PHE A 232 7.77 -0.38 13.78
C PHE A 232 6.94 -1.51 13.18
N GLY A 233 7.53 -2.37 12.33
CA GLY A 233 6.84 -3.51 11.75
C GLY A 233 6.88 -4.74 12.67
N ARG A 234 6.03 -5.72 12.38
CA ARG A 234 6.01 -7.02 13.08
C ARG A 234 7.09 -7.94 12.53
N LYS A 235 7.71 -8.70 13.44
CA LYS A 235 8.93 -9.47 13.18
C LYS A 235 8.69 -10.89 13.67
N PRO A 236 8.57 -11.89 12.79
CA PRO A 236 8.43 -13.27 13.21
C PRO A 236 9.69 -13.71 14.01
N PRO A 237 9.52 -14.43 15.14
CA PRO A 237 10.64 -14.89 15.95
C PRO A 237 11.62 -15.76 15.16
N GLY A 238 12.92 -15.56 15.37
CA GLY A 238 13.97 -16.39 14.76
C GLY A 238 14.21 -16.16 13.26
N VAL A 239 13.46 -15.27 12.61
CA VAL A 239 13.60 -14.96 11.18
C VAL A 239 14.52 -13.76 10.95
N ARG A 240 15.42 -13.88 9.98
CA ARG A 240 16.26 -12.79 9.50
C ARG A 240 16.08 -12.62 7.99
N PRO A 241 16.06 -11.39 7.46
CA PRO A 241 16.10 -11.16 6.02
C PRO A 241 17.32 -11.84 5.39
N ILE A 242 17.13 -12.51 4.25
CA ILE A 242 18.25 -12.97 3.43
C ILE A 242 18.93 -11.79 2.72
N SER A 243 20.13 -11.97 2.18
CA SER A 243 20.76 -10.94 1.35
C SER A 243 20.05 -10.83 0.00
N TRP A 244 20.11 -9.64 -0.62
CA TRP A 244 19.62 -9.44 -1.98
C TRP A 244 20.28 -10.37 -3.00
N TYR A 245 21.59 -10.65 -2.83
CA TYR A 245 22.28 -11.62 -3.66
C TYR A 245 21.66 -13.02 -3.57
N LYS A 246 21.43 -13.53 -2.34
CA LYS A 246 20.81 -14.84 -2.15
C LYS A 246 19.38 -14.86 -2.71
N PHE A 247 18.59 -13.81 -2.43
CA PHE A 247 17.23 -13.67 -2.93
C PHE A 247 17.17 -13.77 -4.47
N TYR A 248 17.88 -12.91 -5.18
CA TYR A 248 17.89 -12.93 -6.65
C TYR A 248 18.58 -14.17 -7.23
N LYS A 249 19.56 -14.76 -6.54
CA LYS A 249 20.15 -16.04 -6.98
C LYS A 249 19.09 -17.15 -6.96
N THR A 250 18.31 -17.25 -5.89
CA THR A 250 17.24 -18.25 -5.78
C THR A 250 16.12 -17.99 -6.78
N LEU A 251 15.67 -16.75 -6.95
CA LEU A 251 14.66 -16.43 -7.97
C LEU A 251 15.10 -16.84 -9.39
N ARG A 252 16.39 -16.66 -9.74
CA ARG A 252 16.90 -17.12 -11.04
C ARG A 252 16.96 -18.63 -11.19
N ILE A 253 17.08 -19.38 -10.09
CA ILE A 253 17.03 -20.84 -10.11
C ILE A 253 15.58 -21.26 -10.41
N TRP A 254 14.63 -20.78 -9.62
CA TRP A 254 13.21 -21.05 -9.82
C TRP A 254 12.69 -20.55 -11.18
N GLU A 255 13.16 -19.40 -11.67
CA GLU A 255 12.78 -18.87 -12.99
C GLU A 255 13.14 -19.85 -14.12
N LYS A 256 14.30 -20.54 -14.01
CA LYS A 256 14.71 -21.57 -14.97
C LYS A 256 13.94 -22.87 -14.76
N GLU A 257 13.79 -23.31 -13.51
CA GLU A 257 13.14 -24.57 -13.15
C GLU A 257 11.66 -24.57 -13.56
N PHE A 258 10.95 -23.50 -13.22
CA PHE A 258 9.52 -23.36 -13.52
C PHE A 258 9.25 -22.70 -14.87
N ASN A 259 10.28 -22.27 -15.61
CA ASN A 259 10.15 -21.56 -16.89
C ASN A 259 9.13 -20.40 -16.83
N VAL A 260 9.29 -19.52 -15.84
CA VAL A 260 8.40 -18.37 -15.61
C VAL A 260 9.20 -17.22 -15.03
N LYS A 261 8.91 -15.99 -15.45
CA LYS A 261 9.64 -14.81 -15.01
C LYS A 261 9.40 -14.52 -13.53
N LEU A 262 10.47 -14.40 -12.75
CA LEU A 262 10.46 -14.07 -11.31
C LEU A 262 11.36 -12.89 -10.99
N VAL A 263 12.40 -12.63 -11.78
CA VAL A 263 13.25 -11.44 -11.63
C VAL A 263 12.65 -10.29 -12.43
N LEU A 264 11.78 -9.54 -11.76
CA LEU A 264 11.05 -8.42 -12.33
C LEU A 264 11.93 -7.18 -12.53
N LYS A 265 11.62 -6.42 -13.57
CA LYS A 265 12.24 -5.13 -13.89
C LYS A 265 11.17 -4.05 -14.08
N PRO A 266 11.51 -2.76 -13.95
CA PRO A 266 10.57 -1.66 -14.17
C PRO A 266 9.88 -1.72 -15.55
N GLU A 267 10.58 -2.18 -16.58
CA GLU A 267 10.06 -2.28 -17.95
C GLU A 267 8.92 -3.30 -18.07
N ASP A 268 8.88 -4.31 -17.20
CA ASP A 268 7.80 -5.31 -17.17
C ASP A 268 6.45 -4.71 -16.78
N PHE A 269 6.47 -3.50 -16.23
CA PHE A 269 5.31 -2.73 -15.79
C PHE A 269 5.17 -1.41 -16.55
N ASN A 270 5.94 -1.21 -17.63
CA ASN A 270 6.01 0.06 -18.35
C ASN A 270 6.35 1.26 -17.44
N ILE A 271 7.16 1.03 -16.40
CA ILE A 271 7.54 2.08 -15.46
C ILE A 271 8.59 2.98 -16.10
N VAL A 272 8.27 4.26 -16.18
CA VAL A 272 9.13 5.31 -16.73
C VAL A 272 9.32 6.43 -15.72
N LYS A 273 10.46 7.10 -15.79
CA LYS A 273 10.69 8.32 -15.00
C LYS A 273 9.80 9.44 -15.52
N LEU A 274 9.14 10.15 -14.60
CA LEU A 274 8.39 11.37 -14.86
C LEU A 274 8.79 12.44 -13.84
N PRO A 275 8.51 13.74 -14.09
CA PRO A 275 8.76 14.79 -13.10
C PRO A 275 8.18 14.43 -11.74
N MET A 276 9.00 14.59 -10.70
CA MET A 276 8.58 14.42 -9.31
C MET A 276 8.04 15.76 -8.79
N LEU A 277 6.97 15.72 -7.99
CA LEU A 277 6.42 16.90 -7.34
C LEU A 277 7.52 17.68 -6.57
N PRO A 278 7.52 19.03 -6.63
CA PRO A 278 8.49 19.84 -5.92
C PRO A 278 8.51 19.55 -4.41
N ARG A 279 9.72 19.54 -3.84
CA ARG A 279 9.93 19.33 -2.41
C ARG A 279 10.16 20.69 -1.71
N PRO A 280 9.17 21.25 -1.00
CA PRO A 280 9.28 22.60 -0.42
C PRO A 280 10.17 22.70 0.83
N PHE A 281 10.71 21.56 1.32
CA PHE A 281 11.53 21.49 2.51
C PHE A 281 12.90 20.86 2.26
N LYS A 282 13.91 21.37 2.96
CA LYS A 282 15.25 20.78 3.06
C LYS A 282 15.42 20.03 4.37
N ARG A 283 16.30 19.03 4.38
CA ARG A 283 16.68 18.33 5.62
C ARG A 283 17.35 19.35 6.55
N PHE A 284 17.00 19.31 7.83
CA PHE A 284 17.42 20.24 8.88
C PHE A 284 16.93 21.68 8.74
N GLU A 285 15.99 21.95 7.83
CA GLU A 285 15.27 23.23 7.82
C GLU A 285 14.42 23.37 9.08
N LYS A 286 14.44 24.57 9.68
CA LYS A 286 13.49 24.96 10.73
C LYS A 286 12.27 25.60 10.05
N VAL A 287 11.09 25.08 10.33
CA VAL A 287 9.83 25.53 9.71
C VAL A 287 8.76 25.72 10.78
N LYS A 288 7.93 26.76 10.62
CA LYS A 288 6.71 26.94 11.41
C LYS A 288 5.60 26.08 10.82
N VAL A 289 5.02 25.20 11.62
CA VAL A 289 3.98 24.25 11.21
C VAL A 289 2.74 24.42 12.07
N THR A 290 1.57 24.03 11.55
CA THR A 290 0.31 24.00 12.31
C THR A 290 -0.09 22.55 12.53
N ILE A 291 -0.37 22.16 13.76
CA ILE A 291 -0.82 20.80 14.10
C ILE A 291 -2.29 20.66 13.73
N VAL A 292 -2.64 19.63 12.97
CA VAL A 292 -3.99 19.46 12.37
C VAL A 292 -4.69 18.18 12.78
N GLY A 293 -3.97 17.21 13.33
CA GLY A 293 -4.59 15.94 13.67
C GLY A 293 -3.65 14.96 14.38
N PRO A 294 -4.19 13.83 14.82
CA PRO A 294 -3.42 12.76 15.43
C PRO A 294 -2.50 12.09 14.39
N GLY A 295 -1.29 11.69 14.81
CA GLY A 295 -0.35 10.98 13.96
C GLY A 295 -0.72 9.51 13.78
N TRP A 296 -0.03 8.87 12.84
CA TRP A 296 -0.30 7.48 12.46
C TRP A 296 0.14 6.52 13.58
N LEU A 297 1.35 6.71 14.07
CA LEU A 297 1.92 5.95 15.17
C LEU A 297 1.76 6.69 16.51
N LYS A 298 1.83 5.93 17.60
CA LYS A 298 2.00 6.50 18.95
C LYS A 298 3.25 7.38 18.99
N GLY A 299 3.17 8.54 19.65
CA GLY A 299 4.24 9.53 19.67
C GLY A 299 4.13 10.57 18.56
N GLU A 300 3.18 10.47 17.63
CA GLU A 300 3.14 11.30 16.43
C GLU A 300 1.93 12.24 16.35
N LYS A 301 2.12 13.37 15.66
CA LYS A 301 1.06 14.28 15.21
C LYS A 301 1.18 14.56 13.72
N LEU A 302 0.06 14.90 13.08
CA LEU A 302 0.06 15.51 11.76
C LEU A 302 0.17 17.02 11.90
N ALA A 303 1.07 17.62 11.14
CA ALA A 303 1.17 19.05 10.98
C ALA A 303 1.22 19.42 9.49
N ILE A 304 0.88 20.67 9.18
CA ILE A 304 0.89 21.18 7.81
C ILE A 304 1.77 22.42 7.68
N ALA A 305 2.45 22.52 6.54
CA ALA A 305 3.11 23.73 6.07
C ALA A 305 3.33 23.64 4.56
N LYS A 306 3.35 24.79 3.85
CA LYS A 306 3.67 24.89 2.42
C LYS A 306 2.94 23.85 1.53
N GLY A 307 1.66 23.60 1.81
CA GLY A 307 0.84 22.63 1.04
C GLY A 307 1.28 21.17 1.19
N ARG A 308 1.91 20.80 2.31
CA ARG A 308 2.33 19.43 2.62
C ARG A 308 1.97 19.05 4.05
N VAL A 309 1.71 17.76 4.24
CA VAL A 309 1.66 17.12 5.56
C VAL A 309 3.08 16.81 6.03
N ILE A 310 3.29 16.94 7.33
CA ILE A 310 4.54 16.64 8.03
C ILE A 310 4.17 15.80 9.25
N THR A 311 4.80 14.64 9.39
CA THR A 311 4.71 13.83 10.60
C THR A 311 5.63 14.42 11.66
N LEU A 312 5.08 14.92 12.76
CA LEU A 312 5.83 15.34 13.93
C LEU A 312 6.04 14.12 14.84
N VAL A 313 7.29 13.81 15.19
CA VAL A 313 7.63 12.75 16.15
C VAL A 313 7.85 13.33 17.54
N ASN A 314 7.54 12.53 18.57
CA ASN A 314 7.58 12.90 19.98
C ASN A 314 6.67 14.13 20.27
N ALA A 315 5.43 14.08 19.79
CA ALA A 315 4.52 15.22 19.75
C ALA A 315 3.12 14.94 20.35
N ASP A 316 2.94 13.82 21.06
CA ASP A 316 1.62 13.36 21.53
C ASP A 316 0.85 14.40 22.36
N ASP A 317 1.57 15.13 23.22
CA ASP A 317 0.98 16.08 24.17
C ASP A 317 0.64 17.44 23.52
N LEU A 318 0.96 17.63 22.24
CA LEU A 318 0.74 18.90 21.58
C LEU A 318 -0.72 19.04 21.11
N PRO A 319 -1.41 20.14 21.48
CA PRO A 319 -2.80 20.37 21.10
C PRO A 319 -2.95 20.62 19.58
N ILE A 320 -4.05 20.11 19.01
CA ILE A 320 -4.46 20.42 17.63
C ILE A 320 -4.76 21.92 17.52
N GLY A 321 -4.41 22.53 16.38
CA GLY A 321 -4.52 23.97 16.12
C GLY A 321 -3.27 24.77 16.52
N THR A 322 -2.37 24.19 17.33
CA THR A 322 -1.17 24.88 17.79
C THR A 322 -0.18 25.09 16.65
N LYS A 323 0.44 26.27 16.61
CA LYS A 323 1.56 26.58 15.71
C LYS A 323 2.89 26.41 16.47
N VAL A 324 3.76 25.55 15.98
CA VAL A 324 5.08 25.28 16.58
C VAL A 324 6.18 25.39 15.55
N TYR A 325 7.41 25.60 16.00
CA TYR A 325 8.57 25.40 15.14
C TYR A 325 9.00 23.95 15.20
N ALA A 326 9.33 23.40 14.03
CA ALA A 326 9.83 22.04 13.91
C ALA A 326 11.04 21.97 12.99
N ARG A 327 11.97 21.09 13.32
CA ARG A 327 13.15 20.75 12.52
C ARG A 327 12.84 19.57 11.62
N ILE A 328 12.96 19.76 10.30
CA ILE A 328 12.78 18.67 9.33
C ILE A 328 13.91 17.65 9.46
N LEU A 329 13.56 16.38 9.69
CA LEU A 329 14.51 15.27 9.83
C LEU A 329 14.66 14.47 8.53
N ARG A 330 13.58 14.36 7.74
CA ARG A 330 13.52 13.54 6.51
C ARG A 330 12.64 14.20 5.43
N THR A 331 13.04 14.07 4.16
CA THR A 331 12.39 14.70 2.99
C THR A 331 12.32 13.77 1.75
N LYS A 332 12.15 12.46 1.95
CA LYS A 332 12.25 11.47 0.85
C LYS A 332 10.90 11.31 0.15
N HIS A 333 10.87 11.49 -1.18
CA HIS A 333 9.67 11.32 -2.03
C HIS A 333 8.44 12.13 -1.55
N ASN A 334 8.64 13.40 -1.19
CA ASN A 334 7.60 14.25 -0.58
C ASN A 334 7.02 13.72 0.74
N ILE A 335 7.68 12.77 1.41
CA ILE A 335 7.31 12.32 2.76
C ILE A 335 8.19 13.03 3.78
N TYR A 336 7.56 13.69 4.75
CA TYR A 336 8.22 14.57 5.70
C TYR A 336 8.06 14.08 7.14
N ILE A 337 9.20 13.99 7.83
CA ILE A 337 9.26 13.72 9.26
C ILE A 337 10.01 14.87 9.91
N ALA A 338 9.49 15.41 11.00
CA ALA A 338 10.09 16.51 11.75
C ALA A 338 9.94 16.30 13.26
N ARG A 339 10.71 17.06 14.04
CA ARG A 339 10.61 17.10 15.50
C ARG A 339 10.44 18.54 15.95
N VAL A 340 9.60 18.76 16.95
CA VAL A 340 9.39 20.09 17.54
C VAL A 340 10.66 20.58 18.22
N GLU A 341 10.92 21.89 18.12
CA GLU A 341 12.03 22.59 18.78
C GLU A 341 11.58 23.51 19.90
#